data_AF-A0AAW4PRZ9-F1
#
_entry.id   AF-A0AAW4PRZ9-F1
#
_cell.length_a   1.000
_cell.length_b   1.000
_cell.length_c   1.000
_cell.angle_alpha   90.00
_cell.angle_beta   90.00
_cell.angle_gamma   90.00
#
_symmetry.space_group_name_H-M   'P 1'
#
loop_
_entity.id
_entity.type
_entity.pdbx_description
1 polymer ?
#
loop_
_entity_poly.entity_id
_entity_poly.type
_entity_poly.pdbx_seq_one_letter_code
_entity_poly.pdbx_strand_id
1 'polypeptide(L)' 'MVTEFDLPCSECGHDLVRVETTAADGSPVAVAECPNCGVRHYPETALREF' A
#
# COMPACT_ATOMS: atom_id res chain seq x y z
N MET A 1 -7.13 11.97 -10.32
CA MET A 1 -6.02 11.01 -10.58
C MET A 1 -6.12 10.01 -9.43
N VAL A 2 -6.70 8.83 -9.66
CA VAL A 2 -6.89 7.82 -8.61
C VAL A 2 -5.58 7.03 -8.52
N THR A 3 -4.96 7.03 -7.35
CA THR A 3 -3.78 6.19 -7.07
C THR A 3 -4.23 4.88 -6.42
N GLU A 4 -3.40 3.84 -6.47
CA GLU A 4 -3.71 2.55 -5.83
C GLU A 4 -3.94 2.66 -4.30
N PHE A 5 -3.50 3.74 -3.67
CA PHE A 5 -3.78 4.09 -2.27
C PHE A 5 -5.19 4.62 -2.01
N ASP A 6 -5.85 5.16 -3.04
CA ASP A 6 -7.21 5.71 -2.99
C ASP A 6 -8.26 4.64 -3.32
N LEU A 7 -7.79 3.43 -3.65
CA LEU A 7 -8.66 2.30 -3.91
C LEU A 7 -9.15 1.70 -2.59
N PRO A 8 -10.42 1.25 -2.52
CA PRO A 8 -10.89 0.47 -1.39
C PRO A 8 -10.18 -0.89 -1.37
N CYS A 9 -9.97 -1.41 -0.15
CA CYS A 9 -9.38 -2.72 0.06
C CYS A 9 -10.18 -3.80 -0.68
N SER A 10 -9.49 -4.64 -1.46
CA SER A 10 -10.15 -5.69 -2.25
C SER A 10 -10.88 -6.74 -1.40
N GLU A 11 -10.47 -6.92 -0.14
CA GLU A 11 -11.06 -7.91 0.76
C GLU A 11 -12.30 -7.39 1.49
N CYS A 12 -12.25 -6.14 1.96
CA CYS A 12 -13.28 -5.60 2.86
C CYS A 12 -13.91 -4.29 2.40
N GLY A 13 -13.50 -3.74 1.27
CA GLY A 13 -14.07 -2.52 0.68
C GLY A 13 -13.76 -1.24 1.47
N HIS A 14 -12.93 -1.33 2.51
CA HIS A 14 -12.60 -0.20 3.37
C HIS A 14 -11.48 0.66 2.77
N ASP A 15 -11.46 1.95 3.12
CA ASP A 15 -10.44 2.88 2.67
C ASP A 15 -9.03 2.40 3.08
N LEU A 16 -8.11 2.39 2.12
CA LEU A 16 -6.72 2.04 2.35
C LEU A 16 -5.97 3.29 2.82
N VAL A 17 -5.09 3.13 3.81
CA VAL A 17 -4.24 4.23 4.27
C VAL A 17 -2.83 4.07 3.71
N ARG A 18 -2.24 5.17 3.25
CA ARG A 18 -0.84 5.20 2.83
C ARG A 18 0.06 5.15 4.06
N VAL A 19 0.91 4.15 4.12
CA VAL A 19 1.93 3.97 5.15
C VAL A 19 3.30 3.92 4.49
N GLU A 20 4.26 4.66 5.04
CA GLU A 20 5.66 4.56 4.62
C GLU A 20 6.34 3.49 5.48
N THR A 21 6.88 2.46 4.84
CA THR A 21 7.62 1.38 5.49
C THR A 21 8.99 1.22 4.85
N THR A 22 9.92 0.58 5.54
CA THR A 22 11.18 0.18 4.95
C THR A 22 11.00 -1.17 4.24
N ALA A 23 11.37 -1.26 2.97
CA ALA A 23 11.43 -2.51 2.24
C ALA A 23 12.55 -3.42 2.81
N ALA A 24 12.56 -4.70 2.43
CA ALA A 24 13.60 -5.64 2.86
C ALA A 24 15.03 -5.16 2.51
N ASP A 25 15.14 -4.37 1.44
CA ASP A 25 16.39 -3.82 0.91
C ASP A 25 16.82 -2.51 1.58
N GLY A 26 16.08 -2.04 2.60
CA GLY A 26 16.42 -0.83 3.35
C GLY A 26 15.89 0.48 2.75
N SER A 27 15.28 0.42 1.56
CA SER A 27 14.69 1.59 0.90
C SER A 27 13.34 1.99 1.53
N PRO A 28 13.05 3.28 1.71
CA PRO A 28 11.73 3.75 2.12
C PRO A 28 10.73 3.52 0.98
N VAL A 29 9.63 2.81 1.27
CA VAL A 29 8.60 2.45 0.30
C VAL A 29 7.22 2.79 0.84
N ALA A 30 6.39 3.41 0.00
CA ALA A 30 5.01 3.68 0.34
C ALA A 30 4.12 2.48 0.00
N VAL A 31 3.42 1.96 1.01
CA VAL A 31 2.49 0.83 0.90
C VAL A 31 1.08 1.25 1.32
N ALA A 32 0.07 0.59 0.79
CA ALA A 32 -1.31 0.79 1.19
C ALA A 32 -1.66 -0.27 2.24
N GLU A 33 -1.96 0.14 3.48
CA GLU A 33 -2.37 -0.78 4.54
C GLU A 33 -3.87 -0.61 4.81
N CYS A 34 -4.59 -1.73 4.95
CA CYS A 34 -5.97 -1.69 5.41
C CYS A 34 -6.00 -1.78 6.94
N PRO A 35 -6.48 -0.74 7.66
CA PRO A 35 -6.52 -0.76 9.12
C PRO A 35 -7.53 -1.76 9.69
N ASN A 36 -8.51 -2.18 8.88
CA ASN A 36 -9.54 -3.14 9.29
C ASN A 36 -9.08 -4.59 9.08
N CYS A 37 -8.40 -4.86 7.97
CA CYS A 37 -8.08 -6.22 7.53
C CYS A 37 -6.62 -6.59 7.80
N GLY A 38 -5.74 -5.60 8.08
CA GLY A 38 -4.30 -5.78 8.27
C GLY A 38 -3.55 -6.18 7.00
N VAL A 39 -4.25 -6.19 5.85
CA VAL A 39 -3.68 -6.52 4.56
C VAL A 39 -2.85 -5.34 4.06
N ARG A 40 -1.63 -5.65 3.60
CA ARG A 40 -0.71 -4.70 2.99
C ARG A 40 -0.71 -4.91 1.48
N HIS A 41 -1.19 -3.91 0.76
CA HIS A 41 -1.09 -3.83 -0.68
C HIS A 41 0.18 -3.07 -1.06
N TYR A 42 1.04 -3.73 -1.82
CA TYR A 42 2.24 -3.14 -2.40
C TYR A 42 1.88 -2.67 -3.81
N PRO A 43 1.71 -1.36 -4.02
CA PRO A 43 1.34 -0.84 -5.33
C PRO A 43 2.48 -1.03 -6.33
N GLU A 44 2.16 -1.02 -7.62
CA GLU A 44 3.17 -1.22 -8.68
C GLU A 44 4.28 -0.17 -8.62
N THR A 45 3.97 1.03 -8.13
CA THR A 45 4.94 2.10 -7.87
C THR A 45 5.99 1.68 -6.84
N ALA A 46 5.62 0.90 -5.83
CA ALA A 46 6.54 0.35 -4.84
C ALA A 46 7.43 -0.78 -5.42
N LEU A 47 6.93 -1.52 -6.42
CA LEU A 47 7.70 -2.56 -7.10
C LEU A 47 8.61 -2.00 -8.20
N ARG A 48 8.33 -0.82 -8.76
CA ARG A 48 9.11 -0.24 -9.87
C ARG A 48 10.43 0.41 -9.42
N GLU A 49 10.63 0.60 -8.13
CA GLU A 49 11.89 1.12 -7.56
C GLU A 49 12.92 0.02 -7.24
N PHE A 50 12.67 -1.21 -7.72
CA PHE A 50 13.58 -2.36 -7.65
C PHE A 50 14.31 -2.63 -8.96
#